data_AF-A0A2P1UHI7-F1
#
_entry.id   AF-A0A2P1UHI7-F1
#
_cell.length_a   1.000
_cell.length_b   1.000
_cell.length_c   1.000
_cell.angle_alpha   90.00
_cell.angle_beta   90.00
_cell.angle_gamma   90.00
#
_symmetry.space_group_name_H-M   'P 1'
#
loop_
_entity.id
_entity.type
_entity.pdbx_description
1 polymer ?
#
loop_
_entity_poly.entity_id
_entity_poly.type
_entity_poly.pdbx_seq_one_letter_code
_entity_poly.pdbx_strand_id
1 'polypeptide(L)'
;MQDKQKVTLYLPPGVHRQLKIRAAIDEESMSGLVEKAIAFYLKYPEKVEEIEAAAYGKTYQVHVCPECDAALVMKEDRLRSIKRQPAIVGDDFPLEVPEPVGAQGTAEGEAALVPC
;
A
#
# COMPACT_ATOMS: atom_id res chain seq x y z
N MET A 1 10.33 18.34 33.82
CA MET A 1 11.05 18.77 32.60
C MET A 1 11.02 17.57 31.67
N GLN A 2 10.39 17.68 30.50
CA GLN A 2 10.50 16.61 29.49
C GLN A 2 11.88 16.72 28.85
N ASP A 3 12.61 15.60 28.81
CA ASP A 3 13.93 15.55 28.18
C ASP A 3 13.79 15.82 26.68
N LYS A 4 14.38 16.93 26.22
CA LYS A 4 14.37 17.32 24.82
C LYS A 4 15.47 16.55 24.08
N GLN A 5 15.07 15.61 23.24
CA GLN A 5 15.99 14.90 22.35
C GLN A 5 16.14 15.66 21.02
N LYS A 6 17.39 15.91 20.61
CA LYS A 6 17.67 16.49 19.28
C LYS A 6 17.64 15.38 18.22
N VAL A 7 16.78 15.55 17.22
CA VAL A 7 16.65 14.63 16.07
C VAL A 7 16.86 15.42 14.78
N THR A 8 17.57 14.83 13.82
CA THR A 8 17.79 15.41 12.49
C THR A 8 16.85 14.73 11.49
N LEU A 9 16.02 15.52 10.81
CA LEU A 9 15.11 15.05 9.77
C LEU A 9 15.51 15.63 8.41
N TYR A 10 15.41 14.83 7.36
CA TYR A 10 15.58 15.29 5.99
C TYR A 10 14.21 15.60 5.38
N LEU A 11 13.98 16.87 5.03
CA LEU A 11 12.74 17.31 4.41
C LEU A 11 13.02 17.82 2.99
N PRO A 12 12.11 17.60 2.04
CA PRO A 12 12.18 18.24 0.73
C PRO A 12 12.24 19.76 0.87
N PRO A 13 12.97 20.47 -0.03
CA PRO A 13 13.19 21.91 0.10
C PRO A 13 11.89 22.72 0.10
N GLY A 14 10.86 22.27 -0.64
CA GLY A 14 9.54 22.89 -0.63
C GLY A 14 8.86 22.81 0.73
N VAL A 15 8.85 21.63 1.36
CA VAL A 15 8.25 21.41 2.69
C VAL A 15 9.02 22.18 3.76
N HIS A 16 10.35 22.14 3.72
CA HIS A 16 11.18 22.88 4.67
C HIS A 16 10.95 24.41 4.57
N ARG A 17 10.77 24.94 3.36
CA ARG A 17 10.43 26.36 3.15
C ARG A 17 9.05 26.70 3.72
N GLN A 18 8.04 25.87 3.45
CA GLN A 18 6.69 26.06 3.98
C GLN A 18 6.67 26.02 5.51
N LEU A 19 7.39 25.07 6.12
CA LEU A 19 7.52 24.96 7.57
C LEU A 19 8.14 26.23 8.18
N LYS A 20 9.22 26.76 7.57
CA LYS A 20 9.84 28.02 8.00
C LYS A 20 8.88 29.20 7.96
N ILE A 21 8.14 29.33 6.86
CA ILE A 21 7.16 30.42 6.70
C ILE A 21 6.07 30.30 7.77
N ARG A 22 5.54 29.09 7.97
CA ARG A 22 4.46 28.85 8.93
C ARG A 22 4.89 29.08 10.37
N ALA A 23 6.09 28.62 10.74
CA ALA A 23 6.70 28.89 12.03
C ALA A 23 6.83 30.41 12.30
N ALA A 24 7.21 31.19 11.28
CA ALA A 24 7.32 32.64 11.41
C ALA A 24 5.94 33.33 11.54
N ILE A 25 4.92 32.84 10.82
CA ILE A 25 3.56 33.38 10.88
C ILE A 25 2.90 33.07 12.22
N ASP A 26 3.05 31.84 12.70
CA ASP A 26 2.40 31.35 13.92
C ASP A 26 3.18 31.73 15.20
N GLU A 27 4.30 32.47 15.07
CA GLU A 27 5.21 32.83 16.16
C GLU A 27 5.70 31.63 16.99
N GLU A 28 5.79 30.45 16.35
CA GLU A 28 6.16 29.19 16.97
C GLU A 28 7.51 28.66 16.46
N SER A 29 8.19 27.85 17.28
CA SER A 29 9.39 27.17 16.83
C SER A 29 9.06 26.10 15.77
N MET A 30 9.95 25.92 14.78
CA MET A 30 9.80 24.85 13.77
C MET A 30 9.64 23.47 14.42
N SER A 31 10.39 23.19 15.49
CA SER A 31 10.29 21.94 16.24
C SER A 31 8.92 21.75 16.88
N GLY A 32 8.30 22.82 17.40
CA GLY A 32 6.97 22.76 18.01
C GLY A 32 5.87 22.44 17.00
N LEU A 33 5.94 23.02 15.79
CA LEU A 33 5.02 22.68 14.71
C LEU A 33 5.18 21.21 14.27
N VAL A 34 6.42 20.73 14.15
CA VAL A 34 6.69 19.33 13.79
C VAL A 34 6.19 18.37 14.88
N GLU A 35 6.40 18.70 16.15
CA GLU A 35 5.91 17.90 17.28
C GLU A 35 4.38 17.77 17.26
N LYS A 36 3.65 18.88 17.02
CA LYS A 36 2.20 18.86 16.86
C LYS A 36 1.76 18.01 15.67
N ALA A 37 2.45 18.10 14.54
CA ALA A 37 2.15 17.31 13.36
C ALA A 37 2.35 15.80 13.62
N ILE A 38 3.45 15.42 14.28
CA ILE A 38 3.71 14.03 14.66
C ILE A 38 2.66 13.53 15.65
N ALA A 39 2.33 14.33 16.68
CA ALA A 39 1.30 13.98 17.65
C ALA A 39 -0.07 13.79 16.98
N PHE A 40 -0.41 14.63 15.99
CA PHE A 40 -1.62 14.47 15.20
C PHE A 40 -1.61 13.15 14.41
N TYR A 41 -0.51 12.84 13.72
CA TYR A 41 -0.37 11.62 12.94
C TYR A 41 -0.52 10.37 13.81
N LEU A 42 0.14 10.35 14.98
CA LEU A 42 0.06 9.21 15.91
C LEU A 42 -1.32 9.05 16.54
N LYS A 43 -2.06 10.16 16.73
CA LYS A 43 -3.39 10.14 17.34
C LYS A 43 -4.49 9.73 16.36
N TYR A 44 -4.30 10.01 15.07
CA TYR A 44 -5.31 9.79 14.04
C TYR A 44 -4.73 9.15 12.77
N PRO A 45 -4.06 7.99 12.87
CA PRO A 45 -3.44 7.35 11.71
C PRO A 45 -4.47 7.03 10.62
N GLU A 46 -5.66 6.55 11.00
CA GLU A 46 -6.73 6.21 10.08
C GLU A 46 -7.18 7.39 9.19
N LYS A 47 -7.24 8.59 9.76
CA LYS A 47 -7.64 9.79 8.99
C LYS A 47 -6.57 10.21 7.99
N VAL A 48 -5.30 9.99 8.32
CA VAL A 48 -4.21 10.32 7.40
C VAL A 48 -4.18 9.31 6.26
N GLU A 49 -4.31 8.01 6.57
CA GLU A 49 -4.42 6.96 5.56
C GLU A 49 -5.60 7.17 4.61
N GLU A 50 -6.77 7.59 5.10
CA GLU A 50 -7.93 7.89 4.27
C GLU A 50 -7.67 9.02 3.25
N ILE A 51 -6.90 10.03 3.64
CA ILE A 51 -6.55 11.19 2.78
C ILE A 51 -5.47 10.79 1.77
N GLU A 52 -4.45 10.05 2.21
CA GLU A 52 -3.42 9.52 1.32
C GLU A 52 -4.04 8.56 0.29
N ALA A 53 -4.93 7.67 0.73
CA ALA A 53 -5.70 6.78 -0.13
C ALA A 53 -6.77 7.50 -0.97
N ALA A 54 -7.07 8.77 -0.72
CA ALA A 54 -7.88 9.58 -1.63
C ALA A 54 -7.05 10.16 -2.78
N ALA A 55 -5.73 10.32 -2.60
CA ALA A 55 -4.82 10.74 -3.65
C ALA A 55 -4.54 9.61 -4.67
N TYR A 56 -4.57 8.36 -4.22
CA TYR A 56 -4.59 7.18 -5.09
C TYR A 56 -6.05 6.83 -5.42
N GLY A 57 -6.38 6.60 -6.68
CA GLY A 57 -7.79 6.46 -7.09
C GLY A 57 -8.55 5.39 -6.30
N LYS A 58 -9.66 5.78 -5.65
CA LYS A 58 -10.60 4.88 -4.93
C LYS A 58 -11.39 3.94 -5.86
N THR A 59 -10.92 3.69 -7.08
CA THR A 59 -11.67 2.97 -8.12
C THR A 59 -11.88 1.49 -7.80
N TYR A 60 -11.19 0.94 -6.79
CA TYR A 60 -11.25 -0.48 -6.42
C TYR A 60 -11.35 -0.73 -4.91
N GLN A 61 -11.96 0.16 -4.12
CA GLN A 61 -12.22 -0.14 -2.72
C GLN A 61 -13.35 -1.18 -2.63
N VAL A 62 -13.03 -2.35 -2.04
CA VAL A 62 -13.99 -3.44 -1.83
C VAL A 62 -14.65 -3.26 -0.47
N HIS A 63 -15.96 -3.09 -0.47
CA HIS A 63 -16.79 -3.00 0.74
C HIS A 63 -17.55 -4.30 0.93
N VAL A 64 -17.69 -4.75 2.18
CA VAL A 64 -18.54 -5.91 2.50
C VAL A 64 -19.92 -5.39 2.90
N CYS A 65 -20.96 -5.89 2.23
CA CYS A 65 -22.34 -5.57 2.58
C CYS A 65 -22.76 -6.33 3.84
N PRO A 66 -23.16 -5.65 4.94
CA PRO A 66 -23.51 -6.31 6.19
C PRO A 66 -24.81 -7.14 6.15
N GLU A 67 -25.64 -6.97 5.11
CA GLU A 67 -26.88 -7.73 4.96
C GLU A 67 -26.71 -9.05 4.18
N CYS A 68 -25.66 -9.17 3.34
CA CYS A 68 -25.54 -10.30 2.42
C CYS A 68 -24.10 -10.80 2.19
N ASP A 69 -23.15 -10.33 3.01
CA ASP A 69 -21.70 -10.59 2.96
C ASP A 69 -21.10 -10.50 1.55
N ALA A 70 -21.70 -9.67 0.69
CA ALA A 70 -21.25 -9.50 -0.66
C ALA A 70 -20.11 -8.47 -0.72
N ALA A 71 -19.03 -8.83 -1.40
CA ALA A 71 -18.00 -7.89 -1.82
C ALA A 71 -18.57 -6.94 -2.90
N LEU A 72 -18.59 -5.65 -2.62
CA LEU A 72 -19.10 -4.56 -3.45
C LEU A 72 -17.98 -3.56 -3.79
N VAL A 73 -18.04 -2.93 -4.96
CA VAL A 73 -17.15 -1.81 -5.34
C VAL A 73 -17.98 -0.62 -5.77
N MET A 74 -17.52 0.59 -5.45
CA MET A 74 -18.09 1.84 -5.95
C MET A 74 -17.59 2.12 -7.38
N LYS A 75 -18.50 2.03 -8.36
CA LYS A 75 -18.25 2.46 -9.75
C LYS A 75 -19.35 3.42 -10.17
N GLU A 76 -18.98 4.61 -10.66
CA GLU A 76 -19.93 5.61 -11.19
C GLU A 76 -21.06 5.95 -10.19
N ASP A 77 -20.70 6.16 -8.91
CA ASP A 77 -21.64 6.38 -7.80
C ASP A 77 -22.68 5.28 -7.57
N ARG A 78 -22.42 4.07 -8.07
CA ARG A 78 -23.25 2.88 -7.81
C ARG A 78 -22.42 1.74 -7.23
N LEU A 79 -22.95 1.11 -6.19
CA LEU A 79 -22.41 -0.13 -5.64
C LEU A 79 -22.68 -1.28 -6.63
N ARG A 80 -21.63 -1.93 -7.11
CA ARG A 80 -21.72 -3.15 -7.93
C ARG A 80 -21.05 -4.32 -7.22
N SER A 81 -21.70 -5.49 -7.20
CA SER A 81 -21.13 -6.69 -6.58
C SER A 81 -20.02 -7.31 -7.43
N ILE A 82 -18.95 -7.79 -6.78
CA ILE A 82 -17.79 -8.45 -7.42
C ILE A 82 -18.09 -9.94 -7.72
N LYS A 83 -19.15 -10.53 -7.17
CA LYS A 83 -19.47 -11.98 -7.24
C LYS A 83 -19.49 -12.63 -8.64
N ARG A 84 -19.41 -11.86 -9.75
CA ARG A 84 -19.38 -12.37 -11.13
C ARG A 84 -18.37 -11.61 -12.01
N GLN A 85 -17.11 -11.55 -11.62
CA GLN A 85 -16.05 -11.10 -12.53
C GLN A 85 -15.47 -12.32 -13.29
N PRO A 86 -15.37 -12.26 -14.64
CA PRO A 86 -14.80 -13.34 -15.44
C PRO A 86 -13.30 -13.58 -15.22
N ALA A 87 -12.65 -12.81 -14.34
CA ALA A 87 -11.23 -12.90 -14.01
C ALA A 87 -10.94 -13.79 -12.78
N ILE A 88 -11.97 -14.26 -12.07
CA ILE A 88 -11.79 -15.26 -11.01
C ILE A 88 -11.76 -16.63 -11.71
N VAL A 89 -10.55 -17.03 -12.07
CA VAL A 89 -10.23 -18.42 -12.37
C VAL A 89 -10.36 -19.17 -11.03
N GLY A 90 -11.39 -19.99 -10.87
CA GLY A 90 -11.47 -20.90 -9.74
C GLY A 90 -10.29 -21.88 -9.80
N ASP A 91 -9.68 -22.17 -8.66
CA ASP A 91 -8.56 -23.12 -8.49
C ASP A 91 -8.94 -24.60 -8.81
N ASP A 92 -9.99 -24.85 -9.59
CA ASP A 92 -10.39 -26.17 -10.05
C ASP A 92 -9.82 -26.46 -11.44
N PHE A 93 -8.50 -26.31 -11.60
CA PHE A 93 -7.80 -27.02 -12.67
C PHE A 93 -7.32 -28.36 -12.10
N PRO A 94 -7.88 -29.51 -12.54
CA PRO A 94 -7.25 -30.78 -12.25
C PRO A 94 -5.87 -30.77 -12.91
N LEU A 95 -4.83 -30.60 -12.10
CA LEU A 95 -3.46 -30.85 -12.51
C LEU A 95 -3.34 -32.36 -12.75
N GLU A 96 -3.58 -32.80 -13.98
CA GLU A 96 -3.17 -34.12 -14.42
C GLU A 96 -1.64 -34.14 -14.41
N VAL A 97 -1.08 -34.59 -13.28
CA VAL A 97 0.35 -34.87 -13.15
C VAL A 97 0.62 -36.10 -14.03
N PRO A 98 1.38 -35.97 -15.14
CA PRO A 98 1.79 -37.15 -15.88
C PRO A 98 2.75 -37.94 -14.99
N GLU A 99 2.47 -39.23 -14.82
CA GLU A 99 3.32 -40.16 -14.06
C GLU A 99 4.77 -40.10 -14.57
N PRO A 100 5.78 -40.19 -13.68
CA PRO A 100 7.16 -40.22 -14.10
C PRO A 100 7.44 -41.54 -14.83
N VAL A 101 7.54 -41.47 -16.17
CA VAL A 101 8.06 -42.57 -16.98
C VAL A 101 9.53 -42.75 -16.62
N GLY A 102 9.80 -43.77 -15.81
CA GLY A 102 11.15 -44.27 -15.61
C GLY A 102 11.67 -44.89 -16.91
N ALA A 103 12.79 -44.38 -17.43
CA ALA A 103 13.69 -45.14 -18.29
C ALA A 103 15.11 -44.55 -18.24
N GLN A 104 16.06 -45.47 -18.18
CA GLN A 104 17.48 -45.30 -17.95
C GLN A 104 18.21 -44.63 -19.14
N GLY A 105 19.21 -43.79 -18.80
CA GLY A 105 20.53 -43.70 -19.44
C GLY A 105 20.65 -43.22 -20.89
N THR A 106 21.30 -42.07 -21.09
CA THR A 106 22.62 -41.93 -21.75
C THR A 106 23.14 -40.49 -21.64
N ALA A 107 24.46 -40.36 -21.72
CA ALA A 107 25.25 -39.17 -21.47
C ALA A 107 25.24 -38.14 -22.63
N GLU A 108 25.86 -36.99 -22.33
CA GLU A 108 26.44 -35.97 -23.21
C GLU A 108 25.62 -34.67 -23.41
N GLY A 109 26.25 -33.55 -23.04
CA GLY A 109 25.83 -32.22 -23.49
C GLY A 109 25.94 -31.11 -22.44
N GLU A 110 27.16 -30.77 -22.00
CA GLU A 110 27.42 -29.53 -21.27
C GLU A 110 27.05 -28.32 -22.14
N ALA A 111 26.14 -27.46 -21.66
CA ALA A 111 26.00 -26.09 -22.16
C ALA A 111 25.74 -25.15 -20.98
N ALA A 112 26.73 -24.29 -20.73
CA ALA A 112 26.81 -23.38 -19.60
C ALA A 112 25.68 -22.35 -19.58
N LEU A 113 25.12 -22.10 -18.38
CA LEU A 113 24.22 -20.98 -18.11
C LEU A 113 25.06 -19.69 -17.98
N VAL A 114 24.85 -18.74 -18.88
CA VAL A 114 25.32 -17.36 -18.71
C VAL A 114 24.17 -16.55 -18.10
N PRO A 115 24.34 -15.93 -16.92
CA PRO A 115 23.33 -15.03 -16.38
C PRO A 115 23.45 -13.64 -17.01
N CYS A 116 22.31 -13.02 -17.28
CA CYS A 116 22.16 -11.56 -17.32
C CYS A 116 21.34 -11.15 -16.10
#